data_AF-A0A7R9YRD7-F1
#
_entry.id   AF-A0A7R9YRD7-F1
#
_cell.length_a   1.000
_cell.length_b   1.000
_cell.length_c   1.000
_cell.angle_alpha   90.00
_cell.angle_beta   90.00
_cell.angle_gamma   90.00
#
_symmetry.space_group_name_H-M   'P 1'
#
loop_
_entity.id
_entity.type
_entity.pdbx_description
1 polymer ?
#
loop_
_entity_poly.entity_id
_entity_poly.type
_entity_poly.pdbx_seq_one_letter_code
_entity_poly.pdbx_strand_id
1 'polypeptide(L)'
;MSSEVENVAQDVEGKLAVSSDAPVEEAPHSSGLTLEERYQLCRSVAEECQMEDELRRLLEKKPVIYAYDGFEPSGRMHIAQGVMKAINVNKLTKCGVHFKFWVADWFAQLNNKMGGDLKKIQTVGRYMVEVWKA
;
A
#
# COMPACT_ATOMS: atom_id res chain seq x y z
N MET A 1 -69.50 -24.82 20.81
CA MET A 1 -68.42 -25.64 20.20
C MET A 1 -68.11 -25.09 18.82
N SER A 2 -67.25 -24.08 18.75
CA SER A 2 -66.43 -23.71 17.58
C SER A 2 -65.73 -22.39 17.92
N SER A 3 -64.57 -22.47 18.56
CA SER A 3 -63.64 -21.34 18.71
C SER A 3 -62.31 -21.82 19.34
N GLU A 4 -61.60 -22.71 18.66
CA GLU A 4 -60.22 -23.07 19.01
C GLU A 4 -59.46 -23.40 17.72
N VAL A 5 -59.09 -22.38 16.93
CA VAL A 5 -57.95 -22.39 16.00
C VAL A 5 -57.80 -20.99 15.44
N GLU A 6 -57.02 -20.14 16.11
CA GLU A 6 -56.31 -18.97 15.54
C GLU A 6 -55.56 -18.23 16.67
N ASN A 7 -54.60 -18.89 17.32
CA ASN A 7 -53.69 -18.17 18.22
C ASN A 7 -52.39 -18.93 18.53
N VAL A 8 -51.62 -19.33 17.51
CA VAL A 8 -50.24 -19.85 17.71
C VAL A 8 -49.38 -19.56 16.47
N ALA A 9 -49.04 -18.28 16.20
CA ALA A 9 -48.06 -17.96 15.16
C ALA A 9 -47.42 -16.55 15.27
N GLN A 10 -47.29 -15.97 16.47
CA GLN A 10 -46.70 -14.61 16.63
C GLN A 10 -45.58 -14.48 17.68
N ASP A 11 -44.83 -15.55 17.96
CA ASP A 11 -43.85 -15.53 19.08
C ASP A 11 -42.43 -16.05 18.76
N VAL A 12 -41.92 -15.93 17.52
CA VAL A 12 -40.53 -16.42 17.23
C VAL A 12 -39.66 -15.52 16.33
N GLU A 13 -39.96 -14.23 16.18
CA GLU A 13 -39.04 -13.29 15.50
C GLU A 13 -38.59 -12.18 16.45
N GLY A 14 -37.74 -12.55 17.41
CA GLY A 14 -37.25 -11.62 18.41
C GLY A 14 -35.97 -12.09 19.07
N LYS A 15 -34.89 -12.23 18.29
CA LYS A 15 -33.48 -12.13 18.71
C LYS A 15 -32.55 -12.62 17.60
N LEU A 16 -31.93 -11.68 16.88
CA LEU A 16 -30.57 -11.76 16.34
C LEU A 16 -30.24 -10.41 15.67
N ALA A 17 -30.16 -9.36 16.49
CA ALA A 17 -29.39 -8.18 16.16
C ALA A 17 -28.13 -8.24 17.04
N VAL A 18 -27.07 -8.88 16.52
CA VAL A 18 -25.72 -8.65 17.03
C VAL A 18 -25.24 -7.36 16.35
N SER A 19 -25.53 -6.21 16.96
CA SER A 19 -24.80 -4.99 16.61
C SER A 19 -23.40 -5.13 17.19
N SER A 20 -22.44 -5.49 16.33
CA SER A 20 -21.02 -5.49 16.67
C SER A 20 -20.34 -4.18 16.28
N ASP A 21 -21.04 -3.05 16.46
CA ASP A 21 -20.48 -1.69 16.33
C ASP A 21 -19.69 -1.25 17.57
N ALA A 22 -19.21 -2.19 18.39
CA ALA A 22 -18.17 -1.86 19.35
C ALA A 22 -16.91 -1.56 18.55
N PRO A 23 -16.24 -0.39 18.73
CA PRO A 23 -14.95 -0.17 18.13
C PRO A 23 -14.03 -1.28 18.64
N VAL A 24 -13.66 -2.21 17.77
CA VAL A 24 -12.62 -3.16 18.07
C VAL A 24 -11.38 -2.30 18.24
N GLU A 25 -10.87 -2.21 19.46
CA GLU A 25 -9.65 -1.48 19.76
C GLU A 25 -8.52 -2.17 18.98
N GLU A 26 -8.21 -1.63 17.80
CA GLU A 26 -7.22 -2.20 16.90
C GLU A 26 -5.87 -2.20 17.63
N ALA A 27 -5.28 -3.37 17.77
CA ALA A 27 -3.93 -3.49 18.29
C ALA A 27 -3.01 -2.56 17.47
N PRO A 28 -2.23 -1.68 18.14
CA PRO A 28 -1.47 -0.67 17.44
C PRO A 28 -0.53 -1.33 16.43
N HIS A 29 -0.60 -0.86 15.18
CA HIS A 29 0.35 -1.27 14.15
C HIS A 29 1.78 -0.97 14.62
N SER A 30 2.79 -1.71 14.14
CA SER A 30 4.19 -1.57 14.58
C SER A 30 4.78 -0.16 14.47
N SER A 31 4.12 0.72 13.71
CA SER A 31 4.48 2.14 13.55
C SER A 31 3.87 3.07 14.59
N GLY A 32 2.98 2.59 15.47
CA GLY A 32 2.26 3.39 16.46
C GLY A 32 1.12 4.25 15.90
N LEU A 33 0.83 4.14 14.60
CA LEU A 33 -0.25 4.87 13.91
C LEU A 33 -1.53 4.04 13.87
N THR A 34 -2.68 4.71 14.00
CA THR A 34 -4.00 4.14 13.76
C THR A 34 -4.21 3.80 12.28
N LEU A 35 -5.21 2.97 11.96
CA LEU A 35 -5.57 2.68 10.57
C LEU A 35 -5.88 3.95 9.76
N GLU A 36 -6.61 4.91 10.33
CA GLU A 36 -6.95 6.16 9.65
C GLU A 36 -5.70 7.01 9.37
N GLU A 37 -4.80 7.17 10.35
CA GLU A 37 -3.55 7.91 10.14
C GLU A 37 -2.65 7.25 9.09
N ARG A 38 -2.56 5.91 9.11
CA ARG A 38 -1.84 5.14 8.08
C ARG A 38 -2.45 5.35 6.70
N TYR A 39 -3.77 5.33 6.61
CA TYR A 39 -4.50 5.58 5.36
C TYR A 39 -4.21 6.98 4.82
N GLN A 40 -4.40 8.02 5.63
CA GLN A 40 -4.17 9.41 5.21
C GLN A 40 -2.71 9.64 4.79
N LEU A 41 -1.75 9.10 5.55
CA LEU A 41 -0.34 9.20 5.22
C LEU A 41 -0.01 8.49 3.90
N CYS A 42 -0.55 7.28 3.69
CA CYS A 42 -0.35 6.52 2.45
C CYS A 42 -1.00 7.23 1.25
N ARG A 43 -2.24 7.71 1.39
CA ARG A 43 -2.98 8.42 0.34
C ARG A 43 -2.28 9.73 -0.07
N SER A 44 -1.59 10.39 0.87
CA SER A 44 -0.82 11.63 0.61
C SER A 44 0.41 11.46 -0.29
N VAL A 45 0.80 10.22 -0.62
CA VAL A 45 1.94 9.92 -1.48
C VAL A 45 1.60 10.12 -2.96
N ALA A 46 0.34 9.88 -3.33
CA ALA A 46 -0.10 9.83 -4.71
C ALA A 46 -1.05 10.98 -5.03
N GLU A 47 -0.98 11.50 -6.25
CA GLU A 47 -1.98 12.43 -6.78
C GLU A 47 -3.31 11.68 -6.98
N GLU A 48 -3.25 10.49 -7.58
CA GLU A 48 -4.38 9.62 -7.85
C GLU A 48 -4.27 8.30 -7.07
N CYS A 49 -5.40 7.80 -6.56
CA CYS A 49 -5.52 6.47 -5.96
C CYS A 49 -6.66 5.73 -6.64
N GLN A 50 -6.36 4.60 -7.29
CA GLN A 50 -7.39 3.72 -7.83
C GLN A 50 -8.04 2.99 -6.65
N MET A 51 -9.33 3.23 -6.43
CA MET A 51 -10.17 2.61 -5.39
C MET A 51 -9.63 2.83 -3.96
N GLU A 52 -10.04 3.93 -3.34
CA GLU A 52 -9.62 4.32 -1.98
C GLU A 52 -10.05 3.32 -0.89
N ASP A 53 -11.18 2.65 -1.09
CA ASP A 53 -11.72 1.59 -0.26
C ASP A 53 -10.85 0.32 -0.30
N GLU A 54 -10.28 -0.03 -1.46
CA GLU A 54 -9.32 -1.13 -1.58
C GLU A 54 -8.03 -0.83 -0.81
N LEU A 55 -7.53 0.41 -0.85
CA LEU A 55 -6.37 0.84 -0.08
C LEU A 55 -6.62 0.73 1.44
N ARG A 56 -7.78 1.20 1.92
CA ARG A 56 -8.19 1.06 3.33
C ARG A 56 -8.20 -0.40 3.76
N ARG A 57 -8.88 -1.25 3.00
CA ARG A 57 -8.99 -2.69 3.27
C ARG A 57 -7.63 -3.39 3.21
N LEU A 58 -6.73 -2.94 2.34
CA LEU A 58 -5.36 -3.47 2.24
C LEU A 58 -4.58 -3.17 3.52
N LEU A 59 -4.66 -1.94 4.03
CA LEU A 59 -3.98 -1.49 5.25
C LEU A 59 -4.50 -2.16 6.53
N GLU A 60 -5.80 -2.48 6.55
CA GLU A 60 -6.49 -3.17 7.64
C GLU A 60 -6.15 -4.67 7.67
N LYS A 61 -6.31 -5.37 6.54
CA LYS A 61 -6.38 -6.84 6.53
C LYS A 61 -5.07 -7.53 6.16
N LYS A 62 -4.18 -6.87 5.43
CA LYS A 62 -2.98 -7.52 4.91
C LYS A 62 -1.82 -7.34 5.90
N PRO A 63 -1.28 -8.43 6.49
CA PRO A 63 -0.24 -8.32 7.51
C PRO A 63 1.09 -7.80 6.95
N VAL A 64 1.37 -8.05 5.67
CA VAL A 64 2.59 -7.61 4.99
C VAL A 64 2.23 -7.02 3.64
N ILE A 65 2.44 -5.72 3.46
CA ILE A 65 2.13 -5.00 2.24
C ILE A 65 3.43 -4.70 1.49
N TYR A 66 3.44 -4.92 0.19
CA TYR A 66 4.56 -4.59 -0.68
C TYR A 66 4.15 -3.49 -1.65
N ALA A 67 4.97 -2.44 -1.73
CA ALA A 67 4.95 -1.48 -2.83
C ALA A 67 6.25 -1.59 -3.61
N TYR A 68 6.23 -1.16 -4.87
CA TYR A 68 7.44 -1.11 -5.68
C TYR A 68 7.41 0.09 -6.61
N ASP A 69 8.60 0.51 -7.02
CA ASP A 69 8.77 1.47 -8.09
C ASP A 69 10.03 1.13 -8.90
N GLY A 70 9.90 1.25 -10.22
CA GLY A 70 10.91 0.84 -11.18
C GLY A 70 11.62 2.05 -11.79
N PHE A 71 12.90 1.88 -12.10
CA PHE A 71 13.68 2.91 -12.77
C PHE A 71 14.63 2.30 -13.79
N GLU A 72 14.76 2.98 -14.93
CA GLU A 72 15.74 2.65 -15.96
C GLU A 72 17.07 3.39 -15.68
N PRO A 73 18.18 2.67 -15.42
CA PRO A 73 19.47 3.31 -15.23
C PRO A 73 19.95 3.98 -16.53
N SER A 74 19.84 5.30 -16.59
CA SER A 74 19.97 6.07 -17.83
C SER A 74 20.93 7.26 -17.76
N GLY A 75 21.57 7.48 -16.61
CA GLY A 75 22.57 8.52 -16.41
C GLY A 75 22.53 9.08 -14.99
N ARG A 76 22.64 10.41 -14.88
CA ARG A 76 22.57 11.13 -13.60
C ARG A 76 21.16 11.05 -13.02
N MET A 77 21.06 10.85 -11.72
CA MET A 77 19.76 10.83 -11.05
C MET A 77 19.24 12.26 -10.87
N HIS A 78 17.96 12.46 -11.20
CA HIS A 78 17.28 13.75 -11.00
C HIS A 78 16.83 13.88 -9.54
N ILE A 79 16.67 15.12 -9.05
CA ILE A 79 16.28 15.37 -7.65
C ILE A 79 14.95 14.71 -7.26
N ALA A 80 14.00 14.61 -8.19
CA ALA A 80 12.73 13.93 -7.96
C ALA A 80 12.90 12.41 -7.77
N GLN A 81 13.86 11.80 -8.47
CA GLN A 81 14.14 10.37 -8.37
C GLN A 81 14.89 10.02 -7.08
N GLY A 82 15.67 10.95 -6.54
CA GLY A 82 16.33 10.81 -5.23
C GLY A 82 15.45 11.28 -4.08
N VAL A 83 15.38 12.60 -3.88
CA VAL A 83 14.79 13.24 -2.69
C VAL A 83 13.29 13.02 -2.59
N MET A 84 12.53 13.33 -3.65
CA MET A 84 11.07 13.17 -3.63
C MET A 84 10.69 11.69 -3.48
N LYS A 85 11.41 10.79 -4.16
CA LYS A 85 11.24 9.34 -4.00
C LYS A 85 11.48 8.91 -2.55
N ALA A 86 12.58 9.34 -1.94
CA ALA A 86 12.89 9.03 -0.54
C ALA A 86 11.80 9.52 0.42
N ILE A 87 11.28 10.74 0.24
CA ILE A 87 10.16 11.26 1.03
C ILE A 87 8.94 10.34 0.93
N ASN A 88 8.57 9.94 -0.29
CA ASN A 88 7.41 9.07 -0.51
C ASN A 88 7.62 7.66 0.06
N VAL A 89 8.80 7.08 -0.13
CA VAL A 89 9.15 5.76 0.44
C VAL A 89 9.16 5.80 1.97
N ASN A 90 9.65 6.89 2.57
CA ASN A 90 9.62 7.08 4.02
C ASN A 90 8.20 7.16 4.57
N LYS A 91 7.27 7.80 3.85
CA LYS A 91 5.84 7.79 4.23
C LYS A 91 5.27 6.37 4.15
N LEU A 92 5.49 5.66 3.05
CA LEU A 92 4.97 4.29 2.86
C LEU A 92 5.52 3.30 3.91
N THR A 93 6.82 3.35 4.18
CA THR A 93 7.45 2.49 5.20
C THR A 93 6.96 2.80 6.61
N LYS A 94 6.67 4.06 6.94
CA LYS A 94 5.96 4.43 8.19
C LYS A 94 4.54 3.86 8.27
N CYS A 95 3.87 3.64 7.14
CA CYS A 95 2.57 2.97 7.10
C CYS A 95 2.67 1.43 7.23
N GLY A 96 3.87 0.85 7.37
CA GLY A 96 4.08 -0.60 7.41
C GLY A 96 4.27 -1.25 6.05
N VAL A 97 4.52 -0.47 5.00
CA VAL A 97 4.71 -1.00 3.65
C VAL A 97 6.18 -1.33 3.42
N HIS A 98 6.45 -2.56 2.97
CA HIS A 98 7.76 -2.95 2.46
C HIS A 98 7.94 -2.42 1.04
N PHE A 99 8.91 -1.54 0.84
CA PHE A 99 9.16 -0.94 -0.47
C PHE A 99 10.28 -1.67 -1.23
N LYS A 100 10.05 -1.97 -2.50
CA LYS A 100 11.03 -2.60 -3.40
C LYS A 100 11.41 -1.65 -4.52
N PHE A 101 12.70 -1.30 -4.61
CA PHE A 101 13.25 -0.61 -5.76
C PHE A 101 13.58 -1.62 -6.86
N TRP A 102 12.95 -1.48 -8.03
CA TRP A 102 13.20 -2.35 -9.18
C TRP A 102 14.20 -1.70 -10.14
N VAL A 103 15.43 -2.22 -10.15
CA VAL A 103 16.49 -1.79 -11.09
C VAL A 103 16.17 -2.40 -12.46
N ALA A 104 15.59 -1.62 -13.37
CA ALA A 104 15.12 -2.10 -14.67
C ALA A 104 16.24 -2.04 -15.73
N ASP A 105 17.33 -2.79 -15.53
CA ASP A 105 18.50 -2.77 -16.41
C ASP A 105 18.22 -3.34 -17.82
N TRP A 106 17.46 -4.43 -17.91
CA TRP A 106 17.01 -4.97 -19.20
C TRP A 106 16.09 -4.02 -19.96
N PHE A 107 15.20 -3.30 -19.26
CA PHE A 107 14.34 -2.29 -19.87
C PHE A 107 15.16 -1.10 -20.37
N ALA A 108 16.15 -0.65 -19.59
CA ALA A 108 17.08 0.37 -20.02
C ALA A 108 17.89 -0.08 -21.26
N GLN A 109 18.28 -1.36 -21.32
CA GLN A 109 18.96 -1.91 -22.50
C GLN A 109 18.04 -1.93 -23.73
N LEU A 110 16.80 -2.39 -23.58
CA LEU A 110 15.79 -2.40 -24.64
C LEU A 110 15.51 -0.98 -25.16
N ASN A 111 15.51 0.00 -24.26
CA ASN A 111 15.33 1.42 -24.58
C ASN A 111 16.62 2.12 -25.02
N ASN A 112 17.66 1.36 -25.39
CA ASN A 112 18.94 1.85 -25.91
C ASN A 112 19.62 2.89 -25.00
N LYS A 113 19.36 2.84 -23.68
CA LYS A 113 20.03 3.71 -22.70
C LYS A 113 21.52 3.35 -22.67
N MET A 114 22.37 4.35 -22.48
CA MET A 114 23.83 4.16 -22.48
C MET A 114 24.37 3.48 -23.76
N GLY A 115 23.65 3.60 -24.89
CA GLY A 115 23.98 2.94 -26.15
C GLY A 115 23.75 1.42 -26.15
N GLY A 116 22.85 0.92 -25.28
CA GLY A 116 22.54 -0.51 -25.17
C GLY A 116 23.61 -1.33 -24.43
N ASP A 117 24.63 -0.69 -23.88
CA ASP A 117 25.72 -1.33 -23.13
C ASP A 117 25.28 -1.70 -21.71
N LEU A 118 24.92 -2.96 -21.52
CA LEU A 118 24.43 -3.48 -20.24
C LEU A 118 25.41 -3.26 -19.08
N LYS A 119 26.73 -3.31 -19.33
CA LYS A 119 27.73 -3.08 -18.26
C LYS A 119 27.69 -1.65 -17.75
N LYS A 120 27.53 -0.68 -18.67
CA LYS A 120 27.35 0.73 -18.31
C LYS A 120 26.03 0.94 -17.57
N ILE A 121 24.94 0.35 -18.06
CA ILE A 121 23.62 0.43 -17.43
C ILE A 121 23.67 -0.10 -15.99
N GLN A 122 24.26 -1.27 -15.76
CA GLN A 122 24.39 -1.84 -14.41
C GLN A 122 25.30 -0.99 -13.51
N THR A 123 26.31 -0.33 -14.08
CA THR A 123 27.15 0.62 -13.34
C THR A 123 26.34 1.83 -12.87
N VAL A 124 25.51 2.39 -13.75
CA VAL A 124 24.56 3.47 -13.40
C VAL A 124 23.54 2.99 -12.36
N GLY A 125 23.05 1.75 -12.49
CA GLY A 125 22.10 1.17 -11.53
C GLY A 125 22.70 1.07 -10.13
N ARG A 126 23.94 0.60 -9.99
CA ARG A 126 24.67 0.61 -8.73
C ARG A 126 24.89 2.02 -8.19
N TYR A 127 25.25 2.98 -9.05
CA TYR A 127 25.34 4.39 -8.66
C TYR A 127 24.03 4.91 -8.06
N MET A 128 22.88 4.68 -8.70
CA MET A 128 21.58 5.12 -8.18
C MET A 128 21.25 4.46 -6.83
N VAL A 129 21.57 3.16 -6.67
CA VAL A 129 21.43 2.44 -5.39
C VAL A 129 22.25 3.11 -4.28
N GLU A 130 23.49 3.51 -4.55
CA GLU A 130 24.30 4.21 -3.55
C GLU A 130 23.73 5.59 -3.20
N VAL A 131 23.10 6.30 -4.15
CA VAL A 131 22.46 7.58 -3.81
C VAL A 131 21.23 7.41 -2.91
N TRP A 132 20.44 6.34 -3.06
CA TRP A 132 19.31 6.10 -2.13
C TRP A 132 19.74 5.56 -0.77
N LYS A 133 20.94 5.01 -0.64
CA LYS A 133 21.49 4.56 0.65
C LYS A 133 22.07 5.69 1.50
N ALA A 134 22.57 6.74 0.86
CA ALA A 134 23.21 7.90 1.50
C ALA A 134 22.21 8.75 2.29
#